data_AF-A0A7T5RC41-F1
#
_entry.id   AF-A0A7T5RC41-F1
#
_cell.length_a   1.000
_cell.length_b   1.000
_cell.length_c   1.000
_cell.angle_alpha   90.00
_cell.angle_beta   90.00
_cell.angle_gamma   90.00
#
_symmetry.space_group_name_H-M   'P 1'
#
loop_
_entity.id
_entity.type
_entity.pdbx_description
1 polymer ?
#
loop_
_entity_poly.entity_id
_entity_poly.type
_entity_poly.pdbx_seq_one_letter_code
_entity_poly.pdbx_strand_id
1 'polypeptide(L)'
;MKESLSQLTGNNLSRSVYTSEVSDIVQEAIGYPPNAPWDRPIAEWVGVLKERFGPVCKANVEIYKHFENKDKDSDETLIFQIFSELTPEITEIAISQFEQGYNGPKSWREVNKDASDRLEEKIANVLSTGKFSDMLGRLKGVGMALEFIKDVLIPSNDPDYIFQKHSEYIGACIEANSKGEPILFIPFDSDYTNPVENFGEKTQICEASVSVILPIAPEEKTKFDNLAENLWNELKQRKSQTDIPIPKFIVGKDMAAAGFPVLSSTVGEAVTTDSGKGTEHCIYLALNNLAKKIGYWNISSEIINTYTDKGAETYFNIATFLYLLHEEGHRLFPEYGLYGETTTDIPAVVTAVKMASDNEELYLNDVIKGVLTEYVSEIVTGVSDEAWFEGHRENESNKVFEGYILSGVLILNALTDSGLVRINREGGIDINATQDNLKLFIADLEAVDAKFYEKDAKTLERISLAVANPEATDIIELYRRKVKEKLFIQDPSIPAEITP
;
A
#
# COMPACT_ATOMS: atom_id res chain seq x y z
N MET A 1 33.77 7.02 15.50
CA MET A 1 33.45 7.55 14.15
C MET A 1 32.02 7.15 13.90
N LYS A 2 31.10 8.12 13.88
CA LYS A 2 29.69 7.89 13.54
C LYS A 2 29.62 7.90 12.01
N GLU A 3 29.22 6.80 11.39
CA GLU A 3 28.77 6.84 10.00
C GLU A 3 27.47 7.66 9.97
N SER A 4 27.35 8.59 9.03
CA SER A 4 26.23 9.54 8.96
C SER A 4 25.01 8.91 8.29
N LEU A 5 23.78 9.33 8.62
CA LEU A 5 22.60 8.86 7.88
C LEU A 5 22.68 9.19 6.38
N SER A 6 23.45 10.20 5.96
CA SER A 6 23.71 10.47 4.53
C SER A 6 24.55 9.39 3.83
N GLN A 7 25.32 8.59 4.58
CA GLN A 7 25.95 7.36 4.09
C GLN A 7 24.98 6.16 4.13
N LEU A 8 23.98 6.19 5.03
CA LEU A 8 22.99 5.12 5.25
C LEU A 8 21.79 5.19 4.29
N THR A 9 21.35 6.39 3.92
CA THR A 9 20.38 6.67 2.84
C THR A 9 21.06 6.84 1.49
N GLY A 10 22.31 6.39 1.37
CA GLY A 10 23.24 6.74 0.30
C GLY A 10 22.58 6.75 -1.08
N ASN A 11 23.05 7.65 -1.95
CA ASN A 11 22.66 7.95 -3.35
C ASN A 11 22.52 6.74 -4.30
N ASN A 12 22.02 5.59 -3.86
CA ASN A 12 22.05 4.28 -4.50
C ASN A 12 21.12 3.27 -3.78
N LEU A 13 19.87 3.62 -3.46
CA LEU A 13 18.79 2.65 -3.66
C LEU A 13 18.57 2.68 -5.17
N SER A 14 19.33 1.82 -5.86
CA SER A 14 19.64 2.03 -7.27
C SER A 14 18.38 1.94 -8.13
N ARG A 15 18.46 2.46 -9.36
CA ARG A 15 17.52 2.19 -10.47
C ARG A 15 17.06 0.71 -10.61
N SER A 16 17.73 -0.26 -9.97
CA SER A 16 17.31 -1.67 -9.85
C SER A 16 15.97 -1.92 -9.16
N VAL A 17 15.52 -1.01 -8.29
CA VAL A 17 14.17 -1.09 -7.69
C VAL A 17 13.09 -0.62 -8.69
N TYR A 18 13.50 0.17 -9.68
CA TYR A 18 12.63 1.04 -10.47
C TYR A 18 12.07 0.42 -11.74
N THR A 19 12.72 -0.58 -12.32
CA THR A 19 12.26 -1.20 -13.57
C THR A 19 12.76 -2.63 -13.63
N SER A 20 11.86 -3.59 -13.41
CA SER A 20 12.05 -4.93 -13.95
C SER A 20 11.09 -5.08 -15.12
N GLU A 21 11.50 -5.77 -16.18
CA GLU A 21 10.62 -6.10 -17.33
C GLU A 21 9.30 -6.77 -16.87
N VAL A 22 9.31 -7.42 -15.71
CA VAL A 22 8.12 -8.01 -15.06
C VAL A 22 7.19 -6.94 -14.49
N SER A 23 7.74 -5.86 -13.93
CA SER A 23 6.95 -4.74 -13.41
C SER A 23 6.16 -4.05 -14.52
N ASP A 24 6.74 -3.95 -15.72
CA ASP A 24 6.05 -3.42 -16.90
C ASP A 24 4.91 -4.35 -17.35
N ILE A 25 5.13 -5.68 -17.39
CA ILE A 25 4.09 -6.68 -17.70
C ILE A 25 2.91 -6.57 -16.71
N VAL A 26 3.20 -6.46 -15.41
CA VAL A 26 2.17 -6.30 -14.37
C VAL A 26 1.42 -4.98 -14.56
N GLN A 27 2.14 -3.88 -14.82
CA GLN A 27 1.56 -2.55 -15.01
C GLN A 27 0.69 -2.46 -16.28
N GLU A 28 1.07 -3.13 -17.37
CA GLU A 28 0.27 -3.18 -18.60
C GLU A 28 -1.03 -3.99 -18.42
N ALA A 29 -1.00 -5.08 -17.65
CA ALA A 29 -2.17 -5.95 -17.49
C ALA A 29 -3.14 -5.51 -16.39
N ILE A 30 -2.62 -4.96 -15.28
CA ILE A 30 -3.43 -4.45 -14.18
C ILE A 30 -3.83 -2.99 -14.43
N GLY A 31 -3.10 -2.29 -15.31
CA GLY A 31 -3.14 -0.85 -15.43
C GLY A 31 -2.31 -0.20 -14.31
N TYR A 32 -1.72 0.96 -14.59
CA TYR A 32 -1.30 1.87 -13.52
C TYR A 32 -2.50 2.02 -12.57
N PRO A 33 -2.40 1.85 -11.26
CA PRO A 33 -3.45 2.41 -10.43
C PRO A 33 -3.22 3.93 -10.43
N PRO A 34 -4.13 4.78 -10.93
CA PRO A 34 -4.82 5.59 -9.97
C PRO A 34 -5.58 4.62 -9.06
N ASN A 35 -5.56 4.88 -7.75
CA ASN A 35 -6.45 4.23 -6.80
C ASN A 35 -7.81 4.02 -7.45
N ALA A 36 -8.36 2.84 -7.20
CA ALA A 36 -9.78 2.61 -7.38
C ALA A 36 -10.53 3.90 -6.98
N PRO A 37 -11.29 4.58 -7.87
CA PRO A 37 -12.18 5.68 -7.44
C PRO A 37 -13.22 5.12 -6.46
N TRP A 38 -12.86 5.02 -5.18
CA TRP A 38 -13.65 4.38 -4.11
C TRP A 38 -14.98 5.10 -3.86
N ASP A 39 -15.18 6.26 -4.50
CA ASP A 39 -16.46 6.95 -4.68
C ASP A 39 -17.47 6.19 -5.57
N ARG A 40 -17.07 5.09 -6.23
CA ARG A 40 -17.94 4.31 -7.12
C ARG A 40 -18.63 3.12 -6.44
N PRO A 41 -19.87 2.78 -6.84
CA PRO A 41 -20.61 1.64 -6.28
C PRO A 41 -19.88 0.29 -6.43
N ILE A 42 -20.08 -0.62 -5.47
CA ILE A 42 -19.61 -2.03 -5.49
C ILE A 42 -19.85 -2.74 -6.84
N ALA A 43 -20.97 -2.45 -7.51
CA ALA A 43 -21.27 -3.03 -8.81
C ALA A 43 -20.28 -2.64 -9.92
N GLU A 44 -19.66 -1.45 -9.85
CA GLU A 44 -18.62 -1.03 -10.79
C GLU A 44 -17.30 -1.76 -10.53
N TRP A 45 -16.97 -2.05 -9.26
CA TRP A 45 -15.79 -2.84 -8.88
C TRP A 45 -15.82 -4.27 -9.42
N VAL A 46 -16.99 -4.91 -9.36
CA VAL A 46 -17.22 -6.21 -9.99
C VAL A 46 -16.95 -6.14 -11.50
N GLY A 47 -17.38 -5.06 -12.16
CA GLY A 47 -17.14 -4.81 -13.58
C GLY A 47 -15.65 -4.73 -13.89
N VAL A 48 -14.91 -3.93 -13.13
CA VAL A 48 -13.45 -3.76 -13.30
C VAL A 48 -12.70 -5.08 -13.09
N LEU A 49 -13.01 -5.84 -12.03
CA LEU A 49 -12.39 -7.15 -11.81
C LEU A 49 -12.64 -8.12 -12.96
N LYS A 50 -13.86 -8.16 -13.48
CA LYS A 50 -14.21 -9.01 -14.63
C LYS A 50 -13.48 -8.60 -15.90
N GLU A 51 -13.35 -7.30 -16.14
CA GLU A 51 -12.58 -6.77 -17.28
C GLU A 51 -11.08 -7.09 -17.17
N ARG A 52 -10.52 -7.03 -15.95
CA ARG A 52 -9.09 -7.31 -15.68
C ARG A 52 -8.76 -8.80 -15.56
N PHE A 53 -9.74 -9.68 -15.36
CA PHE A 53 -9.54 -11.12 -15.20
C PHE A 53 -8.68 -11.74 -16.30
N GLY A 54 -9.06 -11.53 -17.57
CA GLY A 54 -8.33 -12.04 -18.73
C GLY A 54 -6.90 -11.48 -18.86
N PRO A 55 -6.73 -10.14 -18.85
CA PRO A 55 -5.42 -9.49 -18.84
C PRO A 55 -4.49 -9.99 -17.73
N VAL A 56 -4.96 -10.13 -16.50
CA VAL A 56 -4.11 -10.60 -15.37
C VAL A 56 -3.68 -12.04 -15.54
N CYS A 57 -4.59 -12.93 -15.94
CA CYS A 57 -4.23 -14.32 -16.24
C CYS A 57 -3.15 -14.37 -17.33
N LYS A 58 -3.26 -13.52 -18.35
CA LYS A 58 -2.25 -13.41 -19.42
C LYS A 58 -0.92 -12.89 -18.90
N ALA A 59 -0.91 -11.83 -18.08
CA ALA A 59 0.31 -11.29 -17.48
C ALA A 59 1.02 -12.33 -16.62
N ASN A 60 0.33 -13.03 -15.71
CA ASN A 60 0.98 -14.03 -14.86
C ASN A 60 1.61 -15.16 -15.69
N VAL A 61 1.03 -15.52 -16.84
CA VAL A 61 1.65 -16.45 -17.80
C VAL A 61 2.86 -15.85 -18.51
N GLU A 62 2.83 -14.57 -18.89
CA GLU A 62 3.96 -13.86 -19.49
C GLU A 62 5.13 -13.72 -18.50
N ILE A 63 4.85 -13.47 -17.22
CA ILE A 63 5.84 -13.45 -16.13
C ILE A 63 6.46 -14.83 -15.95
N TYR A 64 5.66 -15.89 -15.90
CA TYR A 64 6.19 -17.25 -15.89
C TYR A 64 7.14 -17.51 -17.08
N LYS A 65 6.71 -17.18 -18.30
CA LYS A 65 7.54 -17.35 -19.51
C LYS A 65 8.83 -16.53 -19.47
N HIS A 66 8.78 -15.35 -18.85
CA HIS A 66 9.96 -14.51 -18.66
C HIS A 66 11.04 -15.22 -17.86
N PHE A 67 10.67 -15.82 -16.73
CA PHE A 67 11.59 -16.58 -15.90
C PHE A 67 12.00 -17.91 -16.56
N GLU A 68 11.06 -18.60 -17.22
CA GLU A 68 11.32 -19.85 -17.95
C GLU A 68 12.40 -19.67 -19.04
N ASN A 69 12.36 -18.55 -19.77
CA ASN A 69 13.35 -18.23 -20.80
C ASN A 69 14.76 -17.96 -20.23
N LYS A 70 14.87 -17.59 -18.94
CA LYS A 70 16.15 -17.35 -18.26
C LYS A 70 16.70 -18.63 -17.65
N ASP A 71 15.89 -19.32 -16.85
CA ASP A 71 16.23 -20.60 -16.24
C ASP A 71 14.95 -21.36 -15.89
N LYS A 72 14.64 -22.38 -16.70
CA LYS A 72 13.43 -23.19 -16.57
C LYS A 72 13.34 -23.99 -15.26
N ASP A 73 14.46 -24.22 -14.58
CA ASP A 73 14.54 -25.07 -13.39
C ASP A 73 14.74 -24.22 -12.11
N SER A 74 14.74 -22.88 -12.23
CA SER A 74 14.88 -21.98 -11.08
C SER A 74 13.63 -22.00 -10.19
N ASP A 75 13.83 -21.67 -8.91
CA ASP A 75 12.74 -21.61 -7.94
C ASP A 75 11.69 -20.55 -8.33
N GLU A 76 12.13 -19.40 -8.88
CA GLU A 76 11.24 -18.36 -9.39
C GLU A 76 10.37 -18.87 -10.54
N THR A 77 10.96 -19.56 -11.53
CA THR A 77 10.19 -20.14 -12.65
C THR A 77 9.12 -21.09 -12.15
N LEU A 78 9.47 -21.98 -11.20
CA LEU A 78 8.53 -22.96 -10.66
C LEU A 78 7.42 -22.29 -9.83
N ILE A 79 7.74 -21.24 -9.07
CA ILE A 79 6.74 -20.45 -8.32
C ILE A 79 5.78 -19.74 -9.28
N PHE A 80 6.30 -19.03 -10.28
CA PHE A 80 5.44 -18.33 -11.24
C PHE A 80 4.63 -19.29 -12.11
N GLN A 81 5.15 -20.49 -12.38
CA GLN A 81 4.35 -21.54 -13.00
C GLN A 81 3.13 -21.88 -12.14
N ILE A 82 3.36 -22.27 -10.88
CA ILE A 82 2.27 -22.61 -9.94
C ILE A 82 1.31 -21.44 -9.87
N PHE A 83 1.81 -20.22 -9.64
CA PHE A 83 0.98 -19.04 -9.47
C PHE A 83 0.11 -18.75 -10.71
N SER A 84 0.67 -18.85 -11.92
CA SER A 84 -0.07 -18.65 -13.16
C SER A 84 -1.18 -19.70 -13.35
N GLU A 85 -0.97 -20.93 -12.87
CA GLU A 85 -1.96 -22.00 -12.94
C GLU A 85 -3.10 -21.81 -11.93
N LEU A 86 -2.83 -21.22 -10.76
CA LEU A 86 -3.83 -20.97 -9.69
C LEU A 86 -4.61 -19.65 -9.86
N THR A 87 -4.02 -18.66 -10.56
CA THR A 87 -4.59 -17.31 -10.74
C THR A 87 -6.07 -17.30 -11.18
N PRO A 88 -6.50 -18.10 -12.17
CA PRO A 88 -7.88 -18.04 -12.66
C PRO A 88 -8.90 -18.36 -11.56
N GLU A 89 -8.71 -19.44 -10.80
CA GLU A 89 -9.68 -19.83 -9.78
C GLU A 89 -9.69 -18.86 -8.58
N ILE A 90 -8.51 -18.38 -8.13
CA ILE A 90 -8.43 -17.38 -7.07
C ILE A 90 -9.21 -16.12 -7.46
N THR A 91 -9.03 -15.66 -8.70
CA THR A 91 -9.69 -14.43 -9.17
C THR A 91 -11.18 -14.63 -9.42
N GLU A 92 -11.61 -15.83 -9.84
CA GLU A 92 -13.04 -16.19 -9.95
C GLU A 92 -13.72 -16.22 -8.57
N ILE A 93 -13.04 -16.72 -7.53
CA ILE A 93 -13.51 -16.67 -6.14
C ILE A 93 -13.64 -15.20 -5.70
N ALA A 94 -12.64 -14.35 -5.95
CA ALA A 94 -12.69 -12.93 -5.61
C ALA A 94 -13.87 -12.20 -6.27
N ILE A 95 -14.10 -12.42 -7.57
CA ILE A 95 -15.28 -11.89 -8.27
C ILE A 95 -16.57 -12.35 -7.59
N SER A 96 -16.63 -13.61 -7.18
CA SER A 96 -17.80 -14.19 -6.52
C SER A 96 -18.02 -13.61 -5.11
N GLN A 97 -16.94 -13.29 -4.38
CA GLN A 97 -17.00 -12.58 -3.09
C GLN A 97 -17.63 -11.19 -3.26
N PHE A 98 -17.20 -10.44 -4.29
CA PHE A 98 -17.79 -9.15 -4.64
C PHE A 98 -19.27 -9.25 -5.06
N GLU A 99 -19.63 -10.20 -5.92
CA GLU A 99 -21.02 -10.38 -6.39
C GLU A 99 -21.99 -10.73 -5.27
N GLN A 100 -21.52 -11.41 -4.24
CA GLN A 100 -22.31 -11.76 -3.05
C GLN A 100 -22.35 -10.66 -2.01
N GLY A 101 -21.65 -9.54 -2.20
CA GLY A 101 -21.68 -8.37 -1.32
C GLY A 101 -21.13 -8.63 0.08
N TYR A 102 -20.08 -9.46 0.23
CA TYR A 102 -19.35 -9.63 1.51
C TYR A 102 -20.22 -10.02 2.72
N ASN A 103 -21.18 -10.92 2.51
CA ASN A 103 -22.07 -11.37 3.58
C ASN A 103 -21.39 -12.38 4.52
N GLY A 104 -20.77 -11.88 5.59
CA GLY A 104 -20.25 -12.66 6.74
C GLY A 104 -19.02 -13.53 6.45
N PRO A 105 -18.43 -14.19 7.47
CA PRO A 105 -17.31 -15.10 7.28
C PRO A 105 -17.79 -16.33 6.52
N LYS A 106 -17.46 -16.41 5.24
CA LYS A 106 -17.69 -17.56 4.37
C LYS A 106 -16.36 -18.16 3.95
N SER A 107 -16.31 -19.48 3.92
CA SER A 107 -15.22 -20.19 3.26
C SER A 107 -15.21 -19.88 1.76
N TRP A 108 -14.07 -19.99 1.09
CA TRP A 108 -14.02 -19.76 -0.37
C TRP A 108 -14.90 -20.75 -1.15
N ARG A 109 -15.10 -21.97 -0.63
CA ARG A 109 -16.01 -22.95 -1.24
C ARG A 109 -17.49 -22.57 -1.11
N GLU A 110 -17.89 -21.94 -0.01
CA GLU A 110 -19.25 -21.41 0.13
C GLU A 110 -19.50 -20.22 -0.80
N VAL A 111 -18.45 -19.45 -1.11
CA VAL A 111 -18.52 -18.36 -2.08
C VAL A 111 -18.60 -18.92 -3.51
N ASN A 112 -17.64 -19.75 -3.92
CA ASN A 112 -17.64 -20.36 -5.25
C ASN A 112 -17.10 -21.79 -5.18
N LYS A 113 -18.03 -22.75 -5.17
CA LYS A 113 -17.71 -24.17 -5.07
C LYS A 113 -16.89 -24.68 -6.25
N ASP A 114 -17.30 -24.35 -7.48
CA ASP A 114 -16.70 -24.93 -8.68
C ASP A 114 -15.25 -24.44 -8.87
N ALA A 115 -14.99 -23.14 -8.64
CA ALA A 115 -13.65 -22.59 -8.67
C ALA A 115 -12.78 -23.15 -7.53
N SER A 116 -13.35 -23.28 -6.33
CA SER A 116 -12.63 -23.82 -5.17
C SER A 116 -12.24 -25.29 -5.35
N ASP A 117 -13.13 -26.13 -5.88
CA ASP A 117 -12.82 -27.55 -6.13
C ASP A 117 -11.70 -27.70 -7.18
N ARG A 118 -11.70 -26.88 -8.25
CA ARG A 118 -10.61 -26.85 -9.24
C ARG A 118 -9.30 -26.36 -8.62
N LEU A 119 -9.37 -25.33 -7.78
CA LEU A 119 -8.20 -24.78 -7.09
C LEU A 119 -7.58 -25.83 -6.15
N GLU A 120 -8.41 -26.50 -5.37
CA GLU A 120 -8.01 -27.57 -4.46
C GLU A 120 -7.32 -28.72 -5.23
N GLU A 121 -7.88 -29.15 -6.37
CA GLU A 121 -7.28 -30.17 -7.23
C GLU A 121 -5.90 -29.73 -7.76
N LYS A 122 -5.79 -28.50 -8.26
CA LYS A 122 -4.52 -27.94 -8.75
C LYS A 122 -3.46 -27.91 -7.65
N ILE A 123 -3.82 -27.45 -6.45
CA ILE A 123 -2.90 -27.41 -5.32
C ILE A 123 -2.50 -28.83 -4.89
N ALA A 124 -3.45 -29.76 -4.81
CA ALA A 124 -3.16 -31.16 -4.48
C ALA A 124 -2.19 -31.80 -5.50
N ASN A 125 -2.34 -31.49 -6.78
CA ASN A 125 -1.43 -31.94 -7.83
C ASN A 125 -0.04 -31.31 -7.68
N VAL A 126 0.05 -30.02 -7.38
CA VAL A 126 1.33 -29.32 -7.12
C VAL A 126 2.06 -29.92 -5.92
N LEU A 127 1.35 -30.20 -4.82
CA LEU A 127 1.93 -30.77 -3.60
C LEU A 127 2.34 -32.24 -3.73
N SER A 128 1.73 -33.00 -4.66
CA SER A 128 1.97 -34.44 -4.83
C SER A 128 2.90 -34.79 -6.00
N THR A 129 3.09 -33.89 -6.97
CA THR A 129 3.95 -34.14 -8.12
C THR A 129 5.43 -34.06 -7.76
N GLY A 130 6.23 -34.98 -8.32
CA GLY A 130 7.68 -34.94 -8.18
C GLY A 130 8.34 -33.69 -8.81
N LYS A 131 7.62 -32.98 -9.69
CA LYS A 131 8.13 -31.79 -10.39
C LYS A 131 8.50 -30.65 -9.43
N PHE A 132 7.68 -30.39 -8.41
CA PHE A 132 7.87 -29.27 -7.49
C PHE A 132 8.47 -29.68 -6.14
N SER A 133 8.57 -31.00 -5.87
CA SER A 133 9.03 -31.57 -4.60
C SER A 133 10.34 -30.95 -4.09
N ASP A 134 11.35 -30.82 -4.96
CA ASP A 134 12.65 -30.29 -4.55
C ASP A 134 12.59 -28.79 -4.18
N MET A 135 11.83 -28.00 -4.95
CA MET A 135 11.62 -26.58 -4.67
C MET A 135 10.80 -26.38 -3.40
N LEU A 136 9.69 -27.11 -3.23
CA LEU A 136 8.86 -27.04 -2.01
C LEU A 136 9.60 -27.53 -0.76
N GLY A 137 10.53 -28.47 -0.91
CA GLY A 137 11.41 -28.90 0.17
C GLY A 137 12.42 -27.84 0.63
N ARG A 138 12.90 -27.00 -0.31
CA ARG A 138 13.76 -25.84 -0.02
C ARG A 138 12.94 -24.65 0.51
N LEU A 139 11.91 -24.25 -0.23
CA LEU A 139 11.07 -23.09 -0.01
C LEU A 139 9.79 -23.47 0.75
N LYS A 140 9.97 -23.87 2.00
CA LYS A 140 8.87 -24.40 2.83
C LYS A 140 7.70 -23.43 2.98
N GLY A 141 7.96 -22.12 2.97
CA GLY A 141 6.92 -21.09 3.04
C GLY A 141 5.92 -21.16 1.88
N VAL A 142 6.37 -21.52 0.67
CA VAL A 142 5.49 -21.71 -0.50
C VAL A 142 4.59 -22.93 -0.29
N GLY A 143 5.14 -24.04 0.20
CA GLY A 143 4.35 -25.23 0.53
C GLY A 143 3.29 -24.96 1.59
N MET A 144 3.67 -24.25 2.67
CA MET A 144 2.74 -23.85 3.73
C MET A 144 1.63 -22.93 3.23
N ALA A 145 1.93 -22.00 2.31
CA ALA A 145 0.91 -21.13 1.70
C ALA A 145 -0.13 -21.96 0.90
N LEU A 146 0.35 -22.92 0.12
CA LEU A 146 -0.51 -23.82 -0.67
C LEU A 146 -1.38 -24.70 0.24
N GLU A 147 -0.81 -25.25 1.31
CA GLU A 147 -1.55 -26.00 2.34
C GLU A 147 -2.56 -25.11 3.05
N PHE A 148 -2.21 -23.86 3.38
CA PHE A 148 -3.12 -22.90 4.00
C PHE A 148 -4.34 -22.62 3.10
N ILE A 149 -4.15 -22.38 1.80
CA ILE A 149 -5.27 -22.21 0.87
C ILE A 149 -6.14 -23.48 0.84
N LYS A 150 -5.51 -24.65 0.63
CA LYS A 150 -6.21 -25.92 0.41
C LYS A 150 -6.96 -26.42 1.65
N ASP A 151 -6.29 -26.41 2.79
CA ASP A 151 -6.75 -27.04 4.03
C ASP A 151 -7.45 -26.06 4.98
N VAL A 152 -7.36 -24.75 4.74
CA VAL A 152 -7.95 -23.71 5.61
C VAL A 152 -8.90 -22.79 4.83
N LEU A 153 -8.44 -22.03 3.84
CA LEU A 153 -9.27 -20.99 3.21
C LEU A 153 -10.42 -21.55 2.36
N ILE A 154 -10.17 -22.65 1.65
CA ILE A 154 -11.20 -23.35 0.86
C ILE A 154 -12.31 -23.94 1.74
N PRO A 155 -12.01 -24.70 2.82
CA PRO A 155 -13.04 -25.40 3.59
C PRO A 155 -13.56 -24.68 4.85
N SER A 156 -12.80 -23.76 5.45
CA SER A 156 -13.12 -23.22 6.78
C SER A 156 -13.89 -21.91 6.74
N ASN A 157 -14.86 -21.76 7.64
CA ASN A 157 -15.55 -20.51 7.95
C ASN A 157 -15.38 -20.10 9.43
N ASP A 158 -14.48 -20.77 10.16
CA ASP A 158 -14.13 -20.44 11.54
C ASP A 158 -13.03 -19.37 11.57
N PRO A 159 -13.33 -18.11 11.93
CA PRO A 159 -12.36 -17.02 11.90
C PRO A 159 -11.22 -17.20 12.90
N ASP A 160 -11.46 -17.81 14.07
CA ASP A 160 -10.42 -18.03 15.08
C ASP A 160 -9.42 -19.07 14.58
N TYR A 161 -9.92 -20.16 13.97
CA TYR A 161 -9.08 -21.18 13.36
C TYR A 161 -8.29 -20.63 12.17
N ILE A 162 -8.92 -19.83 11.30
CA ILE A 162 -8.26 -19.21 10.16
C ILE A 162 -7.15 -18.26 10.64
N PHE A 163 -7.44 -17.39 11.62
CA PHE A 163 -6.46 -16.46 12.17
C PHE A 163 -5.26 -17.16 12.83
N GLN A 164 -5.52 -18.24 13.58
CA GLN A 164 -4.45 -19.07 14.14
C GLN A 164 -3.55 -19.65 13.04
N LYS A 165 -4.14 -20.24 12.01
CA LYS A 165 -3.40 -20.84 10.90
C LYS A 165 -2.67 -19.81 10.05
N HIS A 166 -3.28 -18.66 9.84
CA HIS A 166 -2.65 -17.51 9.19
C HIS A 166 -1.43 -17.04 9.97
N SER A 167 -1.52 -16.94 11.31
CA SER A 167 -0.40 -16.57 12.17
C SER A 167 0.80 -17.53 12.05
N GLU A 168 0.53 -18.85 12.02
CA GLU A 168 1.56 -19.87 11.79
C GLU A 168 2.23 -19.69 10.42
N TYR A 169 1.43 -19.43 9.38
CA TYR A 169 1.88 -19.21 8.01
C TYR A 169 2.70 -17.92 7.86
N ILE A 170 2.24 -16.78 8.41
CA ILE A 170 2.98 -15.51 8.37
C ILE A 170 4.32 -15.63 9.09
N GLY A 171 4.39 -16.38 10.19
CA GLY A 171 5.66 -16.69 10.85
C GLY A 171 6.67 -17.35 9.89
N ALA A 172 6.22 -18.27 9.04
CA ALA A 172 7.06 -18.88 8.01
C ALA A 172 7.43 -17.92 6.88
N CYS A 173 6.52 -17.03 6.47
CA CYS A 173 6.81 -15.97 5.49
C CYS A 173 7.90 -15.01 5.98
N ILE A 174 7.84 -14.59 7.23
CA ILE A 174 8.86 -13.73 7.85
C ILE A 174 10.22 -14.44 7.86
N GLU A 175 10.25 -15.71 8.28
CA GLU A 175 11.49 -16.49 8.30
C GLU A 175 12.08 -16.64 6.88
N ALA A 176 11.27 -17.01 5.89
CA ALA A 176 11.68 -17.14 4.50
C ALA A 176 12.19 -15.81 3.92
N ASN A 177 11.43 -14.72 4.08
CA ASN A 177 11.82 -13.40 3.59
C ASN A 177 13.14 -12.92 4.23
N SER A 178 13.35 -13.19 5.53
CA SER A 178 14.61 -12.86 6.22
C SER A 178 15.84 -13.60 5.66
N LYS A 179 15.63 -14.77 5.04
CA LYS A 179 16.67 -15.57 4.38
C LYS A 179 16.88 -15.19 2.91
N GLY A 180 16.11 -14.22 2.40
CA GLY A 180 16.14 -13.86 0.98
C GLY A 180 15.48 -14.92 0.10
N GLU A 181 14.45 -15.60 0.61
CA GLU A 181 13.64 -16.55 -0.16
C GLU A 181 12.35 -15.86 -0.67
N PRO A 182 11.86 -16.24 -1.86
CA PRO A 182 10.56 -15.80 -2.35
C PRO A 182 9.42 -16.44 -1.56
N ILE A 183 8.31 -15.72 -1.45
CA ILE A 183 7.11 -16.17 -0.73
C ILE A 183 5.85 -16.00 -1.59
N LEU A 184 4.89 -16.89 -1.37
CA LEU A 184 3.49 -16.59 -1.69
C LEU A 184 2.92 -15.86 -0.48
N PHE A 185 2.49 -14.61 -0.66
CA PHE A 185 1.93 -13.76 0.38
C PHE A 185 0.41 -13.73 0.26
N ILE A 186 -0.26 -14.00 1.38
CA ILE A 186 -1.71 -14.03 1.53
C ILE A 186 -2.02 -13.05 2.66
N PRO A 187 -2.31 -11.77 2.34
CA PRO A 187 -2.67 -10.80 3.37
C PRO A 187 -3.98 -11.22 4.04
N PHE A 188 -4.16 -10.80 5.29
CA PHE A 188 -5.39 -11.07 6.04
C PHE A 188 -6.07 -9.74 6.31
N ASP A 189 -6.82 -9.28 5.31
CA ASP A 189 -7.55 -8.03 5.41
C ASP A 189 -8.77 -8.16 6.34
N SER A 190 -8.97 -7.13 7.18
CA SER A 190 -10.27 -6.90 7.79
C SER A 190 -11.19 -6.23 6.77
N ASP A 191 -12.46 -6.63 6.75
CA ASP A 191 -13.48 -6.11 5.82
C ASP A 191 -13.55 -4.56 5.85
N TYR A 192 -13.10 -3.93 4.77
CA TYR A 192 -13.28 -2.49 4.51
C TYR A 192 -14.53 -2.21 3.64
N THR A 193 -15.19 -3.24 3.12
CA THR A 193 -16.27 -3.13 2.13
C THR A 193 -17.66 -3.11 2.73
N ASN A 194 -17.84 -3.65 3.94
CA ASN A 194 -19.05 -3.38 4.72
C ASN A 194 -18.91 -2.06 5.47
N PRO A 195 -19.81 -1.08 5.25
CA PRO A 195 -19.96 0.03 6.18
C PRO A 195 -20.39 -0.58 7.51
N VAL A 196 -19.44 -0.76 8.43
CA VAL A 196 -19.74 -1.28 9.76
C VAL A 196 -20.75 -0.33 10.39
N GLU A 197 -22.01 -0.78 10.52
CA GLU A 197 -23.10 0.06 11.05
C GLU A 197 -22.82 0.49 12.51
N ASN A 198 -21.97 -0.26 13.22
CA ASN A 198 -21.56 0.00 14.59
C ASN A 198 -20.03 0.15 14.71
N PHE A 199 -19.58 1.31 15.18
CA PHE A 199 -18.18 1.56 15.53
C PHE A 199 -17.59 0.42 16.40
N GLY A 200 -16.64 -0.35 15.85
CA GLY A 200 -15.92 -1.42 16.55
C GLY A 200 -16.31 -2.87 16.23
N GLU A 201 -17.29 -3.12 15.36
CA GLU A 201 -17.62 -4.49 14.93
C GLU A 201 -16.80 -4.90 13.69
N LYS A 202 -15.69 -5.65 13.89
CA LYS A 202 -14.96 -6.24 12.76
C LYS A 202 -15.65 -7.54 12.31
N THR A 203 -16.19 -7.56 11.10
CA THR A 203 -16.46 -8.85 10.42
C THR A 203 -15.15 -9.22 9.71
N GLN A 204 -14.41 -10.18 10.25
CA GLN A 204 -13.21 -10.67 9.55
C GLN A 204 -13.66 -11.47 8.33
N ILE A 205 -13.24 -11.05 7.14
CA ILE A 205 -13.47 -11.77 5.88
C ILE A 205 -12.10 -12.07 5.31
N CYS A 206 -11.83 -13.35 5.04
CA CYS A 206 -10.62 -13.70 4.30
C CYS A 206 -10.86 -13.46 2.81
N GLU A 207 -10.44 -12.28 2.33
CA GLU A 207 -10.44 -11.97 0.90
C GLU A 207 -9.59 -12.98 0.11
N ALA A 208 -10.02 -13.28 -1.11
CA ALA A 208 -9.26 -14.10 -2.03
C ALA A 208 -8.08 -13.31 -2.59
N SER A 209 -7.02 -13.21 -1.81
CA SER A 209 -5.85 -12.38 -2.09
C SER A 209 -4.58 -13.22 -2.04
N VAL A 210 -3.86 -13.34 -3.15
CA VAL A 210 -2.55 -14.00 -3.18
C VAL A 210 -1.61 -13.20 -4.07
N SER A 211 -0.39 -12.97 -3.60
CA SER A 211 0.68 -12.32 -4.35
C SER A 211 1.99 -13.13 -4.30
N VAL A 212 2.85 -12.96 -5.30
CA VAL A 212 4.23 -13.49 -5.29
C VAL A 212 5.17 -12.36 -4.88
N ILE A 213 5.79 -12.48 -3.71
CA ILE A 213 6.76 -11.51 -3.22
C ILE A 213 8.16 -12.06 -3.43
N LEU A 214 8.93 -11.40 -4.30
CA LEU A 214 10.35 -11.67 -4.45
C LEU A 214 11.16 -10.86 -3.43
N PRO A 215 12.19 -11.45 -2.82
CA PRO A 215 13.04 -10.77 -1.86
C PRO A 215 13.84 -9.67 -2.57
N ILE A 216 14.16 -8.61 -1.83
CA ILE A 216 15.13 -7.60 -2.29
C ILE A 216 16.56 -8.14 -2.21
N ALA A 217 17.48 -7.55 -2.98
CA ALA A 217 18.86 -8.02 -3.00
C ALA A 217 19.51 -7.88 -1.60
N PRO A 218 20.46 -8.76 -1.20
CA PRO A 218 21.05 -8.71 0.14
C PRO A 218 21.64 -7.35 0.54
N GLU A 219 22.24 -6.63 -0.41
CA GLU A 219 22.76 -5.27 -0.19
C GLU A 219 21.64 -4.26 0.07
N GLU A 220 20.52 -4.35 -0.65
CA GLU A 220 19.34 -3.52 -0.44
C GLU A 220 18.65 -3.86 0.88
N LYS A 221 18.58 -5.15 1.24
CA LYS A 221 18.06 -5.62 2.53
C LYS A 221 18.85 -5.07 3.71
N THR A 222 20.18 -5.09 3.62
CA THR A 222 21.06 -4.53 4.65
C THR A 222 20.79 -3.03 4.85
N LYS A 223 20.58 -2.27 3.76
CA LYS A 223 20.23 -0.85 3.84
C LYS A 223 18.87 -0.63 4.49
N PHE A 224 17.86 -1.41 4.10
CA PHE A 224 16.53 -1.37 4.70
C PHE A 224 16.58 -1.69 6.20
N ASP A 225 17.31 -2.72 6.60
CA ASP A 225 17.43 -3.11 8.01
C ASP A 225 18.10 -2.03 8.85
N ASN A 226 19.14 -1.40 8.33
CA ASN A 226 19.78 -0.25 8.98
C ASN A 226 18.80 0.94 9.11
N LEU A 227 18.00 1.22 8.08
CA LEU A 227 17.00 2.28 8.12
C LEU A 227 15.94 1.98 9.20
N ALA A 228 15.40 0.77 9.21
CA ALA A 228 14.40 0.34 10.17
C ALA A 228 14.93 0.36 11.61
N GLU A 229 16.16 -0.14 11.85
CA GLU A 229 16.78 -0.14 13.18
C GLU A 229 17.01 1.29 13.69
N ASN A 230 17.52 2.19 12.86
CA ASN A 230 17.74 3.58 13.23
C ASN A 230 16.43 4.33 13.52
N LEU A 231 15.43 4.18 12.64
CA LEU A 231 14.08 4.71 12.87
C LEU A 231 13.55 4.25 14.23
N TRP A 232 13.69 2.96 14.54
CA TRP A 232 13.20 2.42 15.79
C TRP A 232 13.94 2.92 17.02
N ASN A 233 15.25 3.11 16.90
CA ASN A 233 16.07 3.69 17.96
C ASN A 233 15.68 5.14 18.25
N GLU A 234 15.28 5.91 17.24
CA GLU A 234 14.77 7.27 17.40
C GLU A 234 13.36 7.30 18.01
N LEU A 235 12.44 6.44 17.55
CA LEU A 235 11.09 6.29 18.13
C LEU A 235 11.13 5.95 19.62
N LYS A 236 12.01 5.04 20.04
CA LYS A 236 12.22 4.65 21.45
C LYS A 236 12.61 5.82 22.34
N GLN A 237 13.39 6.78 21.83
CA GLN A 237 13.85 7.92 22.61
C GLN A 237 12.73 8.92 22.92
N ARG A 238 11.64 8.87 22.17
CA ARG A 238 10.50 9.80 22.28
C ARG A 238 9.50 9.43 23.36
N LYS A 239 9.27 8.13 23.58
CA LYS A 239 8.37 7.66 24.64
C LYS A 239 9.19 7.41 25.90
N SER A 240 8.93 8.17 26.96
CA SER A 240 9.50 7.98 28.31
C SER A 240 9.12 6.63 28.97
N GLN A 241 8.50 5.72 28.23
CA GLN A 241 8.17 4.35 28.61
C GLN A 241 8.26 3.42 27.40
N THR A 242 8.78 2.22 27.65
CA THR A 242 8.71 0.94 26.89
C THR A 242 9.87 0.52 25.96
N ASP A 243 10.44 -0.64 26.30
CA ASP A 243 11.20 -1.53 25.41
C ASP A 243 10.28 -2.03 24.29
N ILE A 244 10.03 -1.20 23.27
CA ILE A 244 9.28 -1.63 22.09
C ILE A 244 10.25 -2.42 21.18
N PRO A 245 10.04 -3.72 20.92
CA PRO A 245 10.90 -4.48 20.00
C PRO A 245 10.75 -3.95 18.57
N ILE A 246 11.83 -3.99 17.78
CA ILE A 246 11.77 -3.72 16.33
C ILE A 246 10.78 -4.72 15.72
N PRO A 247 9.85 -4.28 14.85
CA PRO A 247 8.85 -5.17 14.30
C PRO A 247 9.53 -6.12 13.31
N LYS A 248 8.86 -7.23 13.04
CA LYS A 248 9.29 -8.12 11.95
C LYS A 248 8.89 -7.48 10.63
N PHE A 249 9.64 -7.78 9.57
CA PHE A 249 9.39 -7.21 8.24
C PHE A 249 9.24 -8.31 7.20
N ILE A 250 8.27 -8.13 6.30
CA ILE A 250 8.23 -8.77 4.99
C ILE A 250 8.47 -7.65 3.98
N VAL A 251 9.66 -7.58 3.41
CA VAL A 251 10.02 -6.55 2.43
C VAL A 251 10.41 -7.20 1.11
N GLY A 252 9.84 -6.70 0.01
CA GLY A 252 10.04 -7.34 -1.28
C GLY A 252 9.52 -6.54 -2.46
N LYS A 253 9.51 -7.23 -3.61
CA LYS A 253 8.85 -6.81 -4.84
C LYS A 253 7.63 -7.68 -5.05
N ASP A 254 6.46 -7.06 -5.14
CA ASP A 254 5.19 -7.71 -5.47
C ASP A 254 5.12 -7.93 -6.98
N MET A 255 5.40 -9.16 -7.41
CA MET A 255 5.72 -9.47 -8.81
C MET A 255 4.58 -10.16 -9.55
N ALA A 256 3.54 -10.61 -8.86
CA ALA A 256 2.34 -11.16 -9.48
C ALA A 256 1.20 -11.14 -8.47
N ALA A 257 -0.02 -10.92 -8.97
CA ALA A 257 -1.23 -10.76 -8.18
C ALA A 257 -2.34 -11.71 -8.67
N ALA A 258 -3.15 -12.23 -7.75
CA ALA A 258 -4.34 -13.02 -8.02
C ALA A 258 -5.46 -12.62 -7.05
N GLY A 259 -6.67 -12.40 -7.58
CA GLY A 259 -7.82 -11.96 -6.81
C GLY A 259 -7.82 -10.46 -6.51
N PHE A 260 -7.99 -10.04 -5.26
CA PHE A 260 -8.16 -8.61 -4.90
C PHE A 260 -6.95 -7.72 -5.17
N PRO A 261 -5.70 -8.20 -5.09
CA PRO A 261 -4.53 -7.41 -5.50
C PRO A 261 -4.56 -6.97 -6.98
N VAL A 262 -5.52 -7.47 -7.79
CA VAL A 262 -5.80 -6.96 -9.15
C VAL A 262 -6.52 -5.61 -9.16
N LEU A 263 -7.23 -5.27 -8.08
CA LEU A 263 -7.90 -3.97 -7.94
C LEU A 263 -6.98 -2.92 -7.34
N SER A 264 -6.23 -3.29 -6.30
CA SER A 264 -5.40 -2.37 -5.53
C SER A 264 -4.00 -2.94 -5.34
N SER A 265 -3.00 -2.06 -5.43
CA SER A 265 -1.60 -2.40 -5.18
C SER A 265 -1.20 -1.88 -3.81
N THR A 266 -1.30 -2.72 -2.78
CA THR A 266 -0.91 -2.38 -1.41
C THR A 266 0.59 -2.08 -1.34
N VAL A 267 0.95 -0.90 -0.83
CA VAL A 267 2.35 -0.50 -0.64
C VAL A 267 2.88 -1.01 0.70
N GLY A 268 2.07 -0.90 1.76
CA GLY A 268 2.37 -1.39 3.10
C GLY A 268 1.13 -1.94 3.78
N GLU A 269 1.37 -2.84 4.74
CA GLU A 269 0.30 -3.40 5.58
C GLU A 269 0.86 -3.85 6.94
N ALA A 270 0.14 -3.55 8.00
CA ALA A 270 0.39 -4.07 9.34
C ALA A 270 -0.28 -5.45 9.53
N VAL A 271 0.51 -6.51 9.38
CA VAL A 271 0.06 -7.89 9.53
C VAL A 271 0.09 -8.30 11.00
N THR A 272 -1.08 -8.62 11.55
CA THR A 272 -1.24 -9.05 12.94
C THR A 272 -1.14 -10.56 13.07
N THR A 273 -0.38 -11.05 14.06
CA THR A 273 -0.15 -12.49 14.30
C THR A 273 -0.28 -12.86 15.77
N ASP A 274 -0.71 -14.08 16.09
CA ASP A 274 -0.63 -14.64 17.44
C ASP A 274 0.65 -15.47 17.62
N SER A 275 1.52 -15.03 18.54
CA SER A 275 2.77 -15.73 18.88
C SER A 275 2.61 -16.81 19.97
N GLY A 276 1.39 -16.98 20.50
CA GLY A 276 1.12 -17.79 21.70
C GLY A 276 1.59 -17.14 23.01
N LYS A 277 2.26 -15.98 22.94
CA LYS A 277 2.63 -15.12 24.08
C LYS A 277 1.91 -13.77 24.04
N GLY A 278 1.00 -13.60 23.09
CA GLY A 278 0.30 -12.37 22.78
C GLY A 278 0.41 -12.01 21.30
N THR A 279 -0.31 -10.96 20.93
CA THR A 279 -0.35 -10.42 19.57
C THR A 279 0.99 -9.77 19.20
N GLU A 280 1.59 -10.24 18.11
CA GLU A 280 2.76 -9.67 17.45
C GLU A 280 2.36 -8.99 16.14
N HIS A 281 3.14 -8.00 15.72
CA HIS A 281 2.91 -7.27 14.46
C HIS A 281 4.13 -7.40 13.54
N CYS A 282 3.84 -7.59 12.27
CA CYS A 282 4.79 -7.58 11.18
C CYS A 282 4.38 -6.47 10.20
N ILE A 283 5.37 -5.78 9.65
CA ILE A 283 5.14 -4.78 8.59
C ILE A 283 5.48 -5.41 7.25
N TYR A 284 4.50 -5.48 6.35
CA TYR A 284 4.71 -5.80 4.95
C TYR A 284 4.98 -4.52 4.16
N LEU A 285 5.97 -4.55 3.24
CA LEU A 285 6.25 -3.46 2.31
C LEU A 285 6.62 -3.97 0.91
N ALA A 286 5.87 -3.52 -0.09
CA ALA A 286 6.11 -3.78 -1.51
C ALA A 286 6.80 -2.57 -2.17
N LEU A 287 8.12 -2.64 -2.30
CA LEU A 287 8.94 -1.51 -2.79
C LEU A 287 8.62 -1.11 -4.24
N ASN A 288 8.24 -2.06 -5.09
CA ASN A 288 7.84 -1.76 -6.45
C ASN A 288 6.43 -1.14 -6.55
N ASN A 289 5.55 -1.38 -5.57
CA ASN A 289 4.26 -0.67 -5.51
C ASN A 289 4.49 0.79 -5.12
N LEU A 290 5.44 1.06 -4.22
CA LEU A 290 5.86 2.42 -3.92
C LEU A 290 6.42 3.14 -5.17
N ALA A 291 7.17 2.42 -6.01
CA ALA A 291 7.70 2.96 -7.26
C ALA A 291 6.60 3.40 -8.26
N LYS A 292 5.36 2.89 -8.15
CA LYS A 292 4.24 3.38 -8.98
C LYS A 292 3.92 4.86 -8.71
N LYS A 293 4.42 5.45 -7.61
CA LYS A 293 4.27 6.89 -7.31
C LYS A 293 5.31 7.79 -8.01
N ILE A 294 6.24 7.24 -8.79
CA ILE A 294 7.27 8.02 -9.52
C ILE A 294 6.66 9.10 -10.43
N GLY A 295 5.55 8.80 -11.10
CA GLY A 295 4.87 9.79 -11.94
C GLY A 295 4.49 11.04 -11.15
N TYR A 296 3.96 10.85 -9.94
CA TYR A 296 3.62 11.92 -9.00
C TYR A 296 4.86 12.61 -8.43
N TRP A 297 5.92 11.88 -8.10
CA TRP A 297 7.19 12.48 -7.67
C TRP A 297 7.84 13.35 -8.75
N ASN A 298 7.75 12.94 -10.01
CA ASN A 298 8.23 13.73 -11.14
C ASN A 298 7.39 15.00 -11.35
N ILE A 299 6.07 14.94 -11.17
CA ILE A 299 5.20 16.11 -11.19
C ILE A 299 5.52 17.04 -10.02
N SER A 300 5.63 16.48 -8.82
CA SER A 300 5.96 17.23 -7.61
C SER A 300 7.30 17.96 -7.72
N SER A 301 8.31 17.29 -8.27
CA SER A 301 9.63 17.88 -8.51
C SER A 301 9.60 19.03 -9.53
N GLU A 302 8.67 18.98 -10.50
CA GLU A 302 8.49 20.04 -11.49
C GLU A 302 7.81 21.28 -10.90
N ILE A 303 6.78 21.07 -10.07
CA ILE A 303 5.96 22.17 -9.55
C ILE A 303 6.45 22.74 -8.22
N ILE A 304 7.15 21.97 -7.38
CA ILE A 304 7.75 22.50 -6.16
C ILE A 304 9.07 23.20 -6.51
N ASN A 305 8.97 24.53 -6.68
CA ASN A 305 10.05 25.47 -6.98
C ASN A 305 11.00 25.07 -8.11
N THR A 306 10.40 24.75 -9.25
CA THR A 306 10.82 24.96 -10.65
C THR A 306 12.24 24.59 -11.15
N TYR A 307 13.29 24.35 -10.34
CA TYR A 307 14.63 23.89 -10.79
C TYR A 307 15.53 23.27 -9.67
N THR A 308 15.06 22.32 -8.85
CA THR A 308 15.99 21.57 -7.98
C THR A 308 16.31 20.18 -8.54
N ASP A 309 17.58 19.96 -8.88
CA ASP A 309 18.23 18.77 -9.50
C ASP A 309 18.12 17.43 -8.73
N LYS A 310 17.19 17.27 -7.77
CA LYS A 310 17.05 16.03 -7.02
C LYS A 310 16.17 15.02 -7.78
N GLY A 311 16.70 13.82 -8.01
CA GLY A 311 16.01 12.73 -8.70
C GLY A 311 14.94 12.03 -7.83
N ALA A 312 14.10 11.23 -8.48
CA ALA A 312 13.02 10.45 -7.87
C ALA A 312 13.46 9.54 -6.69
N GLU A 313 14.76 9.18 -6.63
CA GLU A 313 15.35 8.34 -5.58
C GLU A 313 15.28 8.96 -4.18
N THR A 314 15.38 10.28 -4.05
CA THR A 314 15.26 10.94 -2.73
C THR A 314 13.85 10.82 -2.16
N TYR A 315 12.82 10.86 -3.02
CA TYR A 315 11.42 10.73 -2.61
C TYR A 315 11.07 9.32 -2.17
N PHE A 316 11.67 8.31 -2.82
CA PHE A 316 11.46 6.91 -2.47
C PHE A 316 11.86 6.60 -1.02
N ASN A 317 12.99 7.13 -0.56
CA ASN A 317 13.45 6.93 0.82
C ASN A 317 12.50 7.57 1.83
N ILE A 318 12.03 8.78 1.54
CA ILE A 318 11.12 9.52 2.43
C ILE A 318 9.76 8.84 2.47
N ALA A 319 9.25 8.39 1.32
CA ALA A 319 8.00 7.67 1.27
C ALA A 319 8.10 6.32 1.98
N THR A 320 9.16 5.54 1.75
CA THR A 320 9.42 4.28 2.51
C THR A 320 9.42 4.54 4.01
N PHE A 321 10.03 5.65 4.44
CA PHE A 321 10.07 6.04 5.83
C PHE A 321 8.70 6.46 6.39
N LEU A 322 7.90 7.21 5.63
CA LEU A 322 6.53 7.56 6.00
C LEU A 322 5.65 6.31 6.14
N TYR A 323 5.74 5.37 5.19
CA TYR A 323 5.03 4.09 5.27
C TYR A 323 5.45 3.26 6.49
N LEU A 324 6.75 3.15 6.79
CA LEU A 324 7.21 2.46 8.00
C LEU A 324 6.62 3.05 9.28
N LEU A 325 6.53 4.38 9.36
CA LEU A 325 5.92 5.08 10.49
C LEU A 325 4.39 4.90 10.53
N HIS A 326 3.74 4.93 9.37
CA HIS A 326 2.31 4.72 9.21
C HIS A 326 1.91 3.31 9.66
N GLU A 327 2.56 2.26 9.12
CA GLU A 327 2.25 0.87 9.48
C GLU A 327 2.52 0.56 10.96
N GLU A 328 3.55 1.17 11.54
CA GLU A 328 3.77 1.11 12.99
C GLU A 328 2.67 1.85 13.78
N GLY A 329 2.08 2.88 13.20
CA GLY A 329 0.88 3.54 13.71
C GLY A 329 -0.25 2.54 13.95
N HIS A 330 -0.53 1.63 13.02
CA HIS A 330 -1.59 0.62 13.15
C HIS A 330 -1.36 -0.32 14.34
N ARG A 331 -0.10 -0.61 14.70
CA ARG A 331 0.24 -1.36 15.92
C ARG A 331 -0.07 -0.58 17.19
N LEU A 332 0.26 0.70 17.21
CA LEU A 332 0.08 1.58 18.37
C LEU A 332 -1.39 2.01 18.54
N PHE A 333 -2.13 2.03 17.44
CA PHE A 333 -3.53 2.46 17.33
C PHE A 333 -4.29 1.43 16.48
N PRO A 334 -4.63 0.26 17.05
CA PRO A 334 -5.42 -0.74 16.33
C PRO A 334 -6.73 -0.09 15.86
N GLU A 335 -6.95 -0.11 14.54
CA GLU A 335 -7.85 0.75 13.76
C GLU A 335 -9.25 0.98 14.34
N TYR A 336 -9.75 2.19 14.11
CA TYR A 336 -11.13 2.61 14.35
C TYR A 336 -11.84 2.94 13.03
N GLY A 337 -12.14 1.93 12.21
CA GLY A 337 -12.97 2.09 11.01
C GLY A 337 -12.47 3.17 10.04
N LEU A 338 -13.37 4.05 9.57
CA LEU A 338 -13.09 5.11 8.57
C LEU A 338 -11.97 6.09 8.94
N TYR A 339 -11.55 6.14 10.22
CA TYR A 339 -10.49 7.03 10.70
C TYR A 339 -9.15 6.34 10.94
N GLY A 340 -9.06 5.01 10.72
CA GLY A 340 -7.85 4.22 10.97
C GLY A 340 -6.61 4.88 10.37
N GLU A 341 -6.68 5.19 9.09
CA GLU A 341 -5.59 5.85 8.33
C GLU A 341 -5.23 7.24 8.87
N THR A 342 -6.22 8.03 9.29
CA THR A 342 -5.93 9.37 9.83
C THR A 342 -5.17 9.29 11.16
N THR A 343 -5.51 8.31 11.99
CA THR A 343 -4.84 8.07 13.28
C THR A 343 -3.45 7.46 13.15
N THR A 344 -3.03 7.05 11.96
CA THR A 344 -1.69 6.52 11.68
C THR A 344 -0.85 7.52 10.87
N ASP A 345 -1.45 8.16 9.87
CA ASP A 345 -0.81 9.19 9.04
C ASP A 345 -0.36 10.43 9.82
N ILE A 346 -1.25 11.01 10.64
CA ILE A 346 -0.93 12.25 11.35
C ILE A 346 0.27 12.05 12.29
N PRO A 347 0.29 11.01 13.17
CA PRO A 347 1.46 10.71 13.97
C PRO A 347 2.72 10.40 13.14
N ALA A 348 2.58 9.71 11.99
CA ALA A 348 3.70 9.43 11.10
C ALA A 348 4.33 10.73 10.56
N VAL A 349 3.52 11.65 10.07
CA VAL A 349 3.97 12.96 9.55
C VAL A 349 4.61 13.81 10.65
N VAL A 350 3.95 13.95 11.81
CA VAL A 350 4.51 14.70 12.95
C VAL A 350 5.85 14.10 13.40
N THR A 351 5.97 12.78 13.34
CA THR A 351 7.21 12.08 13.69
C THR A 351 8.30 12.35 12.67
N ALA A 352 8.00 12.17 11.39
CA ALA A 352 8.94 12.41 10.30
C ALA A 352 9.48 13.85 10.30
N VAL A 353 8.61 14.85 10.45
CA VAL A 353 8.99 16.27 10.41
C VAL A 353 9.84 16.66 11.61
N LYS A 354 9.49 16.20 12.82
CA LYS A 354 10.31 16.46 14.01
C LYS A 354 11.67 15.77 13.94
N MET A 355 11.73 14.52 13.48
CA MET A 355 13.01 13.82 13.25
C MET A 355 13.88 14.59 12.26
N ALA A 356 13.31 15.09 11.16
CA ALA A 356 14.03 15.92 10.19
C ALA A 356 14.40 17.32 10.70
N SER A 357 13.69 17.87 11.68
CA SER A 357 14.03 19.14 12.33
C SER A 357 15.14 18.96 13.37
N ASP A 358 15.13 17.86 14.10
CA ASP A 358 16.08 17.58 15.19
C ASP A 358 17.39 16.94 14.66
N ASN A 359 17.32 16.28 13.50
CA ASN A 359 18.43 15.63 12.84
C ASN A 359 18.76 16.32 11.50
N GLU A 360 19.93 16.97 11.40
CA GLU A 360 20.40 17.66 10.18
C GLU A 360 20.61 16.71 8.97
N GLU A 361 20.48 15.39 9.18
CA GLU A 361 20.72 14.37 8.16
C GLU A 361 19.51 14.10 7.24
N LEU A 362 18.28 14.29 7.72
CA LEU A 362 17.08 14.32 6.88
C LEU A 362 16.79 15.78 6.52
N TYR A 363 16.98 16.15 5.25
CA TYR A 363 16.67 17.51 4.83
C TYR A 363 15.19 17.80 5.04
N LEU A 364 14.88 18.66 6.00
CA LEU A 364 13.51 19.04 6.35
C LEU A 364 12.67 19.47 5.15
N ASN A 365 13.25 20.24 4.21
CA ASN A 365 12.59 20.59 2.97
C ASN A 365 12.23 19.37 2.14
N ASP A 366 13.11 18.37 2.04
CA ASP A 366 12.80 17.15 1.29
C ASP A 366 11.69 16.35 1.99
N VAL A 367 11.68 16.30 3.33
CA VAL A 367 10.61 15.64 4.09
C VAL A 367 9.26 16.33 3.87
N ILE A 368 9.20 17.66 3.93
CA ILE A 368 7.98 18.41 3.62
C ILE A 368 7.56 18.20 2.16
N LYS A 369 8.50 18.12 1.21
CA LYS A 369 8.20 17.75 -0.18
C LYS A 369 7.57 16.36 -0.25
N GLY A 370 8.18 15.36 0.37
CA GLY A 370 7.68 13.98 0.37
C GLY A 370 6.28 13.86 0.97
N VAL A 371 6.04 14.51 2.13
CA VAL A 371 4.71 14.60 2.74
C VAL A 371 3.71 15.23 1.78
N LEU A 372 4.03 16.39 1.19
CA LEU A 372 3.16 17.05 0.23
C LEU A 372 2.85 16.13 -0.97
N THR A 373 3.86 15.49 -1.56
CA THR A 373 3.66 14.63 -2.73
C THR A 373 2.82 13.41 -2.42
N GLU A 374 3.05 12.78 -1.28
CA GLU A 374 2.36 11.57 -0.85
C GLU A 374 0.87 11.83 -0.73
N TYR A 375 0.50 12.78 0.12
CA TYR A 375 -0.89 13.03 0.47
C TYR A 375 -1.69 13.73 -0.65
N VAL A 376 -1.05 14.54 -1.49
CA VAL A 376 -1.74 15.06 -2.69
C VAL A 376 -1.94 13.96 -3.74
N SER A 377 -1.03 12.99 -3.85
CA SER A 377 -1.18 11.88 -4.79
C SER A 377 -2.37 10.98 -4.43
N GLU A 378 -2.61 10.74 -3.14
CA GLU A 378 -3.79 10.01 -2.65
C GLU A 378 -5.09 10.72 -3.06
N ILE A 379 -5.17 12.04 -2.89
CA ILE A 379 -6.37 12.81 -3.27
C ILE A 379 -6.60 12.85 -4.78
N VAL A 380 -5.53 13.01 -5.55
CA VAL A 380 -5.61 13.10 -7.02
C VAL A 380 -5.99 11.74 -7.63
N THR A 381 -5.54 10.64 -7.04
CA THR A 381 -5.81 9.29 -7.54
C THR A 381 -7.10 8.69 -7.01
N GLY A 382 -7.43 8.90 -5.73
CA GLY A 382 -8.55 8.23 -5.06
C GLY A 382 -9.90 8.90 -5.24
N VAL A 383 -9.98 10.07 -5.88
CA VAL A 383 -11.25 10.78 -6.12
C VAL A 383 -11.37 11.22 -7.58
N SER A 384 -12.49 10.89 -8.22
CA SER A 384 -12.83 11.40 -9.56
C SER A 384 -12.90 12.93 -9.59
N ASP A 385 -12.72 13.55 -10.77
CA ASP A 385 -12.86 15.01 -10.87
C ASP A 385 -14.28 15.44 -10.48
N GLU A 386 -15.28 14.70 -10.95
CA GLU A 386 -16.69 14.95 -10.65
C GLU A 386 -16.99 14.85 -9.15
N ALA A 387 -16.52 13.82 -8.46
CA ALA A 387 -16.73 13.66 -7.02
C ALA A 387 -15.96 14.71 -6.20
N TRP A 388 -14.76 15.11 -6.65
CA TRP A 388 -14.01 16.20 -6.04
C TRP A 388 -14.81 17.52 -6.09
N PHE A 389 -15.39 17.85 -7.25
CA PHE A 389 -16.20 19.06 -7.43
C PHE A 389 -17.57 18.99 -6.72
N GLU A 390 -18.19 17.81 -6.63
CA GLU A 390 -19.47 17.63 -5.93
C GLU A 390 -19.32 17.70 -4.39
N GLY A 391 -18.22 17.16 -3.84
CA GLY A 391 -17.87 17.24 -2.42
C GLY A 391 -17.38 18.62 -1.93
N HIS A 392 -17.36 19.63 -2.80
CA HIS A 392 -17.06 21.03 -2.46
C HIS A 392 -18.26 21.96 -2.69
N ARG A 393 -19.46 21.42 -2.97
CA ARG A 393 -20.71 22.19 -2.89
C ARG A 393 -21.17 22.16 -1.43
N GLU A 394 -21.63 23.30 -0.88
CA GLU A 394 -22.13 23.45 0.51
C GLU A 394 -23.41 22.62 0.83
N ASN A 395 -23.48 21.35 0.42
CA ASN A 395 -24.59 20.46 0.69
C ASN A 395 -24.12 19.30 1.57
N GLU A 396 -25.05 18.71 2.33
CA GLU A 396 -24.90 17.67 3.36
C GLU A 396 -24.28 16.33 2.86
N SER A 397 -23.70 16.31 1.66
CA SER A 397 -23.10 15.16 0.99
C SER A 397 -21.57 15.16 0.97
N ASN A 398 -20.89 16.06 1.70
CA ASN A 398 -19.42 16.10 1.85
C ASN A 398 -18.86 14.91 2.64
N LYS A 399 -19.16 13.69 2.18
CA LYS A 399 -18.57 12.48 2.70
C LYS A 399 -17.25 12.30 1.97
N VAL A 400 -16.15 12.63 2.64
CA VAL A 400 -14.87 12.02 2.27
C VAL A 400 -15.03 10.54 2.62
N PHE A 401 -15.20 9.70 1.60
CA PHE A 401 -15.64 8.31 1.76
C PHE A 401 -14.56 7.37 2.33
N GLU A 402 -13.35 7.87 2.58
CA GLU A 402 -12.19 7.03 2.85
C GLU A 402 -11.17 7.71 3.78
N GLY A 403 -10.56 6.92 4.67
CA GLY A 403 -9.58 7.39 5.66
C GLY A 403 -8.36 8.05 5.04
N TYR A 404 -7.85 7.53 3.92
CA TYR A 404 -6.70 8.06 3.18
C TYR A 404 -6.94 9.46 2.60
N ILE A 405 -8.13 9.69 2.04
CA ILE A 405 -8.48 11.00 1.47
C ILE A 405 -8.66 12.02 2.60
N LEU A 406 -9.27 11.59 3.72
CA LEU A 406 -9.48 12.45 4.88
C LEU A 406 -8.15 12.87 5.50
N SER A 407 -7.23 11.92 5.73
CA SER A 407 -5.89 12.21 6.25
C SER A 407 -5.15 13.17 5.32
N GLY A 408 -5.22 12.94 4.00
CA GLY A 408 -4.62 13.80 3.00
C GLY A 408 -5.14 15.24 3.05
N VAL A 409 -6.46 15.44 3.15
CA VAL A 409 -7.06 16.78 3.25
C VAL A 409 -6.63 17.50 4.53
N LEU A 410 -6.65 16.81 5.67
CA LEU A 410 -6.25 17.38 6.95
C LEU A 410 -4.77 17.81 6.95
N ILE A 411 -3.89 16.97 6.39
CA ILE A 411 -2.46 17.25 6.28
C ILE A 411 -2.18 18.41 5.32
N LEU A 412 -2.84 18.43 4.15
CA LEU A 412 -2.69 19.54 3.20
C LEU A 412 -3.18 20.88 3.77
N ASN A 413 -4.31 20.87 4.49
CA ASN A 413 -4.78 22.07 5.18
C ASN A 413 -3.77 22.58 6.21
N ALA A 414 -3.23 21.69 7.05
CA ALA A 414 -2.21 22.07 8.02
C ALA A 414 -0.94 22.62 7.33
N LEU A 415 -0.52 22.05 6.20
CA LEU A 415 0.63 22.53 5.42
C LEU A 415 0.41 23.97 4.89
N THR A 416 -0.79 24.29 4.41
CA THR A 416 -1.09 25.62 3.85
C THR A 416 -1.45 26.65 4.91
N ASP A 417 -2.22 26.29 5.93
CA ASP A 417 -2.63 27.18 7.04
C ASP A 417 -1.43 27.63 7.88
N SER A 418 -0.49 26.73 8.14
CA SER A 418 0.79 27.06 8.79
C SER A 418 1.72 27.92 7.93
N GLY A 419 1.43 28.04 6.62
CA GLY A 419 2.27 28.71 5.65
C GLY A 419 3.56 27.97 5.30
N LEU A 420 3.68 26.68 5.65
CA LEU A 420 4.79 25.82 5.22
C LEU A 420 4.80 25.60 3.72
N VAL A 421 3.64 25.48 3.10
CA VAL A 421 3.46 25.29 1.67
C VAL A 421 2.60 26.42 1.13
N ARG A 422 3.04 27.06 0.03
CA ARG A 422 2.27 28.12 -0.63
C ARG A 422 2.34 28.05 -2.14
N ILE A 423 1.30 28.54 -2.81
CA ILE A 423 1.39 28.77 -4.25
C ILE A 423 2.18 30.04 -4.51
N ASN A 424 3.21 29.91 -5.34
CA ASN A 424 4.07 31.01 -5.72
C ASN A 424 3.49 31.81 -6.90
N ARG A 425 4.05 33.00 -7.16
CA ARG A 425 3.57 33.89 -8.23
C ARG A 425 3.73 33.32 -9.65
N GLU A 426 4.60 32.32 -9.82
CA GLU A 426 4.87 31.67 -11.11
C GLU A 426 3.92 30.49 -11.36
N GLY A 427 3.01 30.20 -10.42
CA GLY A 427 2.07 29.08 -10.51
C GLY A 427 2.67 27.73 -10.09
N GLY A 428 3.82 27.74 -9.40
CA GLY A 428 4.42 26.60 -8.72
C GLY A 428 4.18 26.64 -7.20
N ILE A 429 4.91 25.81 -6.46
CA ILE A 429 4.77 25.65 -5.00
C ILE A 429 6.09 26.00 -4.30
N ASP A 430 6.00 26.93 -3.33
CA ASP A 430 7.07 27.27 -2.39
C ASP A 430 6.98 26.41 -1.12
N ILE A 431 8.12 25.97 -0.59
CA ILE A 431 8.24 25.40 0.76
C ILE A 431 9.00 26.37 1.66
N ASN A 432 8.32 26.82 2.71
CA ASN A 432 8.81 27.80 3.67
C ASN A 432 8.96 27.17 5.07
N ALA A 433 9.89 26.22 5.19
CA ALA A 433 10.17 25.47 6.42
C ALA A 433 10.92 26.29 7.50
N THR A 434 10.34 27.41 7.91
CA THR A 434 10.83 28.18 9.07
C THR A 434 10.40 27.51 10.38
N GLN A 435 11.16 27.73 11.44
CA GLN A 435 10.86 27.20 12.78
C GLN A 435 9.47 27.59 13.29
N ASP A 436 8.97 28.79 12.95
CA ASP A 436 7.64 29.23 13.38
C ASP A 436 6.53 28.50 12.60
N ASN A 437 6.66 28.38 11.28
CA ASN A 437 5.70 27.64 10.45
C ASN A 437 5.66 26.14 10.83
N LEU A 438 6.83 25.54 11.14
CA LEU A 438 6.91 24.15 11.58
C LEU A 438 6.20 23.93 12.92
N LYS A 439 6.33 24.87 13.87
CA LYS A 439 5.62 24.79 15.15
C LYS A 439 4.11 24.88 14.96
N LEU A 440 3.63 25.77 14.09
CA LEU A 440 2.21 25.89 13.77
C LEU A 440 1.69 24.59 13.14
N PHE A 441 2.38 24.09 12.13
CA PHE A 441 2.04 22.83 11.46
C PHE A 441 1.93 21.64 12.42
N ILE A 442 2.95 21.45 13.25
CA ILE A 442 2.96 20.38 14.25
C ILE A 442 1.81 20.55 15.25
N ALA A 443 1.58 21.78 15.74
CA ALA A 443 0.55 22.05 16.71
C ALA A 443 -0.86 21.81 16.15
N ASP A 444 -1.11 22.17 14.89
CA ASP A 444 -2.39 21.93 14.21
C ASP A 444 -2.65 20.43 14.06
N LEU A 445 -1.65 19.67 13.60
CA LEU A 445 -1.76 18.22 13.47
C LEU A 445 -1.94 17.51 14.83
N GLU A 446 -1.19 17.90 15.86
CA GLU A 446 -1.36 17.35 17.21
C GLU A 446 -2.72 17.69 17.82
N ALA A 447 -3.29 18.86 17.50
CA ALA A 447 -4.62 19.24 17.93
C ALA A 447 -5.70 18.38 17.25
N VAL A 448 -5.53 18.05 15.97
CA VAL A 448 -6.42 17.12 15.25
C VAL A 448 -6.28 15.70 15.81
N ASP A 449 -5.05 15.21 16.00
CA ASP A 449 -4.77 13.89 16.59
C ASP A 449 -5.45 13.74 17.97
N ALA A 450 -5.29 14.74 18.85
CA ALA A 450 -5.91 14.75 20.18
C ALA A 450 -7.44 14.56 20.13
N LYS A 451 -8.12 15.06 19.09
CA LYS A 451 -9.58 14.95 18.95
C LYS A 451 -10.04 13.51 18.70
N PHE A 452 -9.21 12.68 18.08
CA PHE A 452 -9.53 11.26 17.89
C PHE A 452 -9.51 10.47 19.21
N TYR A 453 -8.68 10.87 20.18
CA TYR A 453 -8.64 10.24 21.51
C TYR A 453 -9.84 10.62 22.40
N GLU A 454 -10.48 11.77 22.15
CA GLU A 454 -11.66 12.20 22.89
C GLU A 454 -12.88 11.32 22.58
N LYS A 455 -12.90 10.63 21.43
CA LYS A 455 -13.98 9.74 20.96
C LYS A 455 -15.39 10.38 21.01
N ASP A 456 -15.47 11.70 20.91
CA ASP A 456 -16.74 12.44 20.85
C ASP A 456 -17.35 12.35 19.44
N ALA A 457 -18.51 11.71 19.32
CA ALA A 457 -19.14 11.42 18.03
C ALA A 457 -19.40 12.68 17.18
N LYS A 458 -19.78 13.81 17.78
CA LYS A 458 -20.03 15.06 17.05
C LYS A 458 -18.73 15.69 16.54
N THR A 459 -17.66 15.56 17.29
CA THR A 459 -16.33 16.01 16.89
C THR A 459 -15.81 15.17 15.74
N LEU A 460 -15.94 13.85 15.81
CA LEU A 460 -15.57 12.93 14.73
C LEU A 460 -16.41 13.16 13.46
N GLU A 461 -17.72 13.37 13.61
CA GLU A 461 -18.62 13.75 12.50
C GLU A 461 -18.15 15.04 11.82
N ARG A 462 -17.77 16.06 12.59
CA ARG A 462 -17.24 17.31 12.03
C ARG A 462 -15.91 17.13 11.32
N ILE A 463 -15.01 16.30 11.87
CA ILE A 463 -13.73 16.00 11.24
C ILE A 463 -13.95 15.25 9.91
N SER A 464 -14.89 14.30 9.83
CA SER A 464 -15.22 13.63 8.57
C SER A 464 -15.80 14.54 7.48
N LEU A 465 -16.20 15.76 7.85
CA LEU A 465 -16.68 16.79 6.92
C LEU A 465 -15.57 17.81 6.56
N ALA A 466 -14.30 17.50 6.86
CA ALA A 466 -13.18 18.38 6.51
C ALA A 466 -13.14 18.64 5.00
N VAL A 467 -12.96 19.92 4.65
CA VAL A 467 -12.86 20.38 3.26
C VAL A 467 -11.49 21.01 3.06
N ALA A 468 -10.90 20.86 1.88
CA ALA A 468 -9.66 21.54 1.55
C ALA A 468 -9.85 23.06 1.61
N ASN A 469 -8.94 23.77 2.28
CA ASN A 469 -8.94 25.22 2.26
C ASN A 469 -8.59 25.73 0.83
N PRO A 470 -8.84 27.01 0.51
CA PRO A 470 -8.65 27.51 -0.85
C PRO A 470 -7.25 27.25 -1.42
N GLU A 471 -6.20 27.44 -0.60
CA GLU A 471 -4.82 27.24 -1.04
C GLU A 471 -4.49 25.75 -1.25
N ALA A 472 -5.00 24.85 -0.40
CA ALA A 472 -4.90 23.40 -0.59
C ALA A 472 -5.66 22.94 -1.84
N THR A 473 -6.81 23.56 -2.13
CA THR A 473 -7.61 23.30 -3.34
C THR A 473 -6.82 23.65 -4.60
N ASP A 474 -6.23 24.85 -4.64
CA ASP A 474 -5.42 25.30 -5.77
C ASP A 474 -4.20 24.37 -6.00
N ILE A 475 -3.59 23.84 -4.93
CA ILE A 475 -2.50 22.85 -5.02
C ILE A 475 -2.99 21.56 -5.67
N ILE A 476 -4.12 21.01 -5.21
CA ILE A 476 -4.69 19.77 -5.76
C ILE A 476 -5.03 19.95 -7.25
N GLU A 477 -5.62 21.08 -7.63
CA GLU A 477 -5.91 21.42 -9.03
C GLU A 477 -4.64 21.50 -9.89
N LEU A 478 -3.57 22.09 -9.36
CA LEU A 478 -2.27 22.15 -10.03
C LEU A 478 -1.73 20.74 -10.33
N TYR A 479 -1.76 19.82 -9.36
CA TYR A 479 -1.36 18.43 -9.57
C TYR A 479 -2.26 17.73 -10.59
N ARG A 480 -3.60 17.84 -10.47
CA ARG A 480 -4.55 17.24 -11.43
C ARG A 480 -4.28 17.71 -12.86
N ARG A 481 -4.07 19.00 -13.07
CA ARG A 481 -3.72 19.57 -14.39
C ARG A 481 -2.42 18.96 -14.92
N LYS A 482 -1.38 18.87 -14.09
CA LYS A 482 -0.07 18.33 -14.48
C LYS A 482 -0.10 16.84 -14.79
N VAL A 483 -0.88 16.05 -14.05
CA VAL A 483 -1.13 14.64 -14.33
C VAL A 483 -1.78 14.49 -15.71
N LYS A 484 -2.84 15.26 -15.98
CA LYS A 484 -3.50 15.26 -17.30
C LYS A 484 -2.53 15.62 -18.43
N GLU A 485 -1.77 16.71 -18.28
CA GLU A 485 -0.75 17.12 -19.27
C GLU A 485 0.19 15.97 -19.63
N LYS A 486 0.64 15.17 -18.65
CA LYS A 486 1.56 14.05 -18.88
C LYS A 486 0.87 12.80 -19.47
N LEU A 487 -0.37 12.51 -19.09
CA LEU A 487 -1.14 11.41 -19.67
C LEU A 487 -1.48 11.65 -21.15
N PHE A 488 -1.78 12.89 -21.55
CA PHE A 488 -2.08 13.23 -22.96
C PHE A 488 -0.85 13.27 -23.88
N ILE A 489 0.37 13.36 -23.32
CA ILE A 489 1.61 13.30 -24.11
C ILE A 489 2.02 11.84 -24.41
N GLN A 490 1.45 10.86 -23.71
CA GLN A 490 1.76 9.43 -23.90
C GLN A 490 0.93 8.71 -24.98
N ASP A 491 -0.01 9.37 -25.66
CA ASP A 491 -0.68 8.78 -26.83
C ASP A 491 -0.57 9.65 -28.10
N PRO A 492 0.41 9.36 -28.98
CA PRO A 492 0.42 9.83 -30.35
C PRO A 492 0.10 8.72 -31.38
N SER A 493 -0.49 7.57 -31.01
CA SER A 493 -0.62 6.44 -31.95
C SER A 493 -1.93 5.68 -31.94
N ILE A 494 -3.06 6.33 -31.66
CA ILE A 494 -4.34 5.91 -32.24
C ILE A 494 -4.61 6.78 -33.47
N PRO A 495 -4.48 6.25 -34.71
CA PRO A 495 -4.94 6.97 -35.89
C PRO A 495 -6.42 7.23 -35.72
N ALA A 496 -6.80 8.51 -35.71
CA ALA A 496 -8.18 8.92 -35.83
C ALA A 496 -8.78 8.33 -37.12
N GLU A 497 -10.02 7.86 -36.97
CA GLU A 497 -10.97 7.51 -38.02
C GLU A 497 -10.77 6.15 -38.72
N ILE A 498 -11.61 5.19 -38.32
CA ILE A 498 -12.50 4.55 -39.29
C ILE A 498 -13.91 4.60 -38.72
N THR A 499 -14.74 5.47 -39.29
CA THR A 499 -16.20 5.45 -39.14
C THR A 499 -16.77 5.13 -40.52
N PRO A 500 -17.95 4.47 -40.57
CA PRO A 500 -18.17 3.03 -40.70
C PRO A 500 -17.69 2.39 -42.01
#